data_AF-A0A813KPM8-F1
#
_entry.id   AF-A0A813KPM8-F1
#
_cell.length_a   1.000
_cell.length_b   1.000
_cell.length_c   1.000
_cell.angle_alpha   90.00
_cell.angle_beta   90.00
_cell.angle_gamma   90.00
#
_symmetry.space_group_name_H-M   'P 1'
#
loop_
_entity.id
_entity.type
_entity.pdbx_description
1 polymer ?
#
loop_
_entity_poly.entity_id
_entity_poly.type
_entity_poly.pdbx_seq_one_letter_code
_entity_poly.pdbx_strand_id
1 'polypeptide(L)'
;FKAGTPLYSLAYGAACGVILSGLVYAGRTLNIVCFDHDYYKIQSRKRYFEKQLLFTREQEEANKAHYLAALASEYDPAATRMPFKTLEPKYRF
;
A
#
# COMPACT_ATOMS: atom_id res chain seq x y z
N PHE A 1 -50.97 -3.65 18.70
CA PHE A 1 -50.50 -4.92 18.12
C PHE A 1 -50.94 -6.06 19.02
N LYS A 2 -51.85 -6.92 18.56
CA LYS A 2 -52.35 -8.06 19.35
C LYS A 2 -51.43 -9.27 19.10
N ALA A 3 -51.09 -10.00 20.16
CA ALA A 3 -50.28 -11.21 20.06
C ALA A 3 -50.97 -12.24 19.12
N GLY A 4 -50.18 -12.95 18.33
CA GLY A 4 -50.67 -13.96 17.37
C GLY A 4 -51.07 -13.44 15.99
N THR A 5 -50.96 -12.14 15.71
CA THR A 5 -51.15 -11.61 14.34
C THR A 5 -49.87 -11.73 13.50
N PRO A 6 -49.97 -11.88 12.17
CA PRO A 6 -48.79 -11.98 11.29
C PRO A 6 -47.90 -10.74 11.38
N LEU A 7 -48.49 -9.54 11.53
CA LEU A 7 -47.75 -8.29 11.74
C LEU A 7 -46.97 -8.28 13.06
N TYR A 8 -47.50 -8.89 14.13
CA TYR A 8 -46.80 -9.03 15.40
C TYR A 8 -45.57 -9.94 15.26
N SER A 9 -45.71 -11.05 14.52
CA SER A 9 -44.60 -11.99 14.29
C SER A 9 -43.49 -11.37 13.43
N LEU A 10 -43.85 -10.58 12.42
CA LEU A 10 -42.89 -9.83 11.61
C LEU A 10 -42.13 -8.78 12.45
N ALA A 11 -42.84 -8.00 13.25
CA ALA A 11 -42.21 -7.02 14.14
C ALA A 11 -41.31 -7.67 15.19
N TYR A 12 -41.72 -8.82 15.74
CA TYR A 12 -40.92 -9.59 16.68
C TYR A 12 -39.64 -10.15 16.02
N GLY A 13 -39.75 -10.70 14.81
CA GLY A 13 -38.58 -11.16 14.05
C GLY A 13 -37.60 -10.04 13.71
N ALA A 14 -38.12 -8.87 13.30
CA ALA A 14 -37.29 -7.69 13.06
C ALA A 14 -36.58 -7.21 14.34
N ALA A 15 -37.29 -7.12 15.46
CA ALA A 15 -36.70 -6.75 16.74
C ALA A 15 -35.64 -7.76 17.19
N CYS A 16 -35.89 -9.06 17.03
CA CYS A 16 -34.94 -10.11 17.38
C CYS A 16 -33.67 -10.03 16.51
N GLY A 17 -33.80 -9.73 15.21
CA GLY A 17 -32.67 -9.50 14.31
C GLY A 17 -31.82 -8.29 14.72
N VAL A 18 -32.45 -7.18 15.12
CA VAL A 18 -31.74 -5.99 15.62
C VAL A 18 -31.02 -6.29 16.94
N ILE A 19 -31.65 -7.02 17.86
CA ILE A 19 -31.04 -7.39 19.13
C ILE A 19 -29.85 -8.33 18.92
N LEU A 20 -30.00 -9.37 18.10
CA LEU A 20 -28.93 -10.32 17.80
C LEU A 20 -27.74 -9.64 17.12
N SER A 21 -27.99 -8.80 16.12
CA SER A 21 -26.91 -8.04 15.48
C SER A 21 -26.23 -7.09 16.47
N GLY A 22 -26.99 -6.40 17.32
CA GLY A 22 -26.46 -5.57 18.39
C GLY A 22 -25.54 -6.34 19.35
N LEU A 23 -25.94 -7.54 19.78
CA LEU A 23 -25.13 -8.40 20.65
C LEU A 23 -23.86 -8.89 19.97
N VAL A 24 -23.92 -9.27 18.69
CA VAL A 24 -22.73 -9.69 17.93
C VAL A 24 -21.75 -8.53 17.78
N TYR A 25 -22.23 -7.32 17.45
CA TYR A 25 -21.38 -6.13 17.37
C TYR A 25 -20.77 -5.78 18.72
N ALA A 26 -21.55 -5.79 19.80
CA ALA A 26 -21.06 -5.53 21.15
C ALA A 26 -20.02 -6.57 21.61
N GLY A 27 -20.24 -7.85 21.30
CA GLY A 27 -19.28 -8.92 21.59
C GLY A 27 -17.96 -8.73 20.83
N ARG A 28 -18.03 -8.32 19.56
CA ARG A 28 -16.84 -8.01 18.75
C ARG A 28 -16.10 -6.78 19.26
N THR A 29 -16.80 -5.71 19.61
CA THR A 29 -16.15 -4.50 20.14
C THR A 29 -15.45 -4.78 21.46
N LEU A 30 -16.07 -5.54 22.38
CA LEU A 30 -15.43 -5.98 23.61
C LEU A 30 -14.20 -6.86 23.35
N ASN A 31 -14.30 -7.77 22.37
CA ASN A 31 -13.17 -8.62 22.01
C ASN A 31 -11.97 -7.80 21.49
N ILE A 32 -12.21 -6.85 20.58
CA ILE A 32 -11.17 -5.99 20.02
C ILE A 32 -10.55 -5.12 21.12
N VAL A 33 -11.36 -4.52 21.99
CA VAL A 33 -10.87 -3.61 23.03
C VAL A 33 -10.06 -4.34 24.11
N CYS A 34 -10.47 -5.54 24.51
CA CYS A 34 -9.85 -6.22 25.64
C CYS A 34 -8.83 -7.30 25.27
N PHE A 35 -8.94 -7.91 24.07
CA PHE A 35 -8.22 -9.14 23.76
C PHE A 35 -7.43 -9.10 22.44
N ASP A 36 -7.66 -8.14 21.54
CA ASP A 36 -6.95 -8.09 20.25
C ASP A 36 -5.62 -7.34 20.33
N HIS A 37 -4.56 -8.10 20.64
CA HIS A 37 -3.18 -7.62 20.58
C HIS A 37 -2.53 -7.85 19.21
N ASP A 38 -3.13 -8.69 18.37
CA ASP A 38 -2.56 -9.08 17.09
C ASP A 38 -2.70 -7.97 16.05
N TYR A 39 -3.75 -7.14 16.17
CA TYR A 39 -3.89 -5.91 15.41
C TYR A 39 -2.61 -5.04 15.46
N TYR A 40 -2.09 -4.78 16.66
CA TYR A 40 -0.88 -3.95 16.83
C TYR A 40 0.37 -4.62 16.26
N LYS A 41 0.52 -5.93 16.44
CA LYS A 41 1.66 -6.70 15.90
C LYS A 41 1.66 -6.65 14.38
N ILE A 42 0.51 -6.88 13.75
CA ILE A 42 0.37 -6.85 12.29
C ILE A 42 0.60 -5.44 11.75
N GLN A 43 0.08 -4.40 12.42
CA GLN A 43 0.27 -3.01 12.00
C GLN A 43 1.76 -2.59 12.08
N SER A 44 2.46 -3.01 13.13
CA SER A 44 3.91 -2.79 13.24
C SER A 44 4.65 -3.48 12.08
N ARG A 45 4.32 -4.75 11.83
CA ARG A 45 4.94 -5.54 10.76
C ARG A 45 4.70 -4.97 9.37
N LYS A 46 3.50 -4.45 9.09
CA LYS A 46 3.17 -3.78 7.82
C LYS A 46 4.05 -2.54 7.60
N ARG A 47 4.15 -1.66 8.61
CA ARG A 47 5.01 -0.46 8.53
C ARG A 47 6.49 -0.81 8.37
N TYR A 48 6.95 -1.88 9.00
CA TYR A 48 8.31 -2.37 8.79
C TYR A 48 8.55 -2.81 7.34
N PHE A 49 7.64 -3.60 6.77
CA PHE A 49 7.73 -4.03 5.38
C PHE A 49 7.66 -2.88 4.38
N GLU A 50 6.82 -1.88 4.62
CA GLU A 50 6.76 -0.69 3.77
C GLU A 50 8.11 0.04 3.73
N LYS A 51 8.76 0.22 4.88
CA LYS A 51 10.10 0.83 4.95
C LYS A 51 11.15 -0.01 4.23
N GLN A 52 11.13 -1.33 4.44
CA GLN A 52 12.07 -2.24 3.78
C GLN A 52 11.92 -2.19 2.26
N LEU A 53 10.68 -2.12 1.76
CA LEU A 53 10.38 -2.05 0.35
C LEU A 53 10.83 -0.72 -0.27
N LEU A 54 10.62 0.41 0.41
CA LEU A 54 11.11 1.71 -0.05
C LEU A 54 12.63 1.74 -0.10
N PHE A 55 13.30 1.29 0.96
CA PHE A 55 14.75 1.22 1.02
C PHE A 55 15.34 0.37 -0.12
N THR A 56 14.73 -0.79 -0.40
CA THR A 56 15.19 -1.68 -1.47
C THR A 56 15.05 -1.02 -2.84
N ARG A 57 13.93 -0.30 -3.09
CA ARG A 57 13.71 0.42 -4.34
C ARG A 57 14.71 1.55 -4.54
N GLU A 58 14.94 2.36 -3.52
CA GLU A 58 15.91 3.46 -3.57
C GLU A 58 17.33 2.93 -3.84
N GLN A 59 17.70 1.81 -3.20
CA GLN A 59 18.99 1.18 -3.44
C GLN A 59 19.12 0.65 -4.87
N GLU A 60 18.07 0.01 -5.40
CA GLU A 60 18.06 -0.46 -6.79
C GLU A 60 18.15 0.69 -7.79
N GLU A 61 17.45 1.80 -7.54
CA GLU A 61 17.51 3.01 -8.36
C GLU A 61 18.90 3.65 -8.34
N ALA A 62 19.51 3.78 -7.16
CA ALA A 62 20.87 4.27 -7.03
C ALA A 62 21.88 3.38 -7.77
N ASN A 63 21.76 2.05 -7.62
CA ASN A 63 22.61 1.10 -8.33
C ASN A 63 22.46 1.23 -9.86
N LYS A 64 21.23 1.39 -10.36
CA LYS A 64 20.98 1.62 -11.79
C LYS A 64 21.57 2.95 -12.26
N ALA A 65 21.46 4.01 -11.46
CA ALA A 65 22.06 5.31 -11.77
C ALA A 65 23.60 5.21 -11.84
N HIS A 66 24.23 4.49 -10.92
CA HIS A 66 25.68 4.24 -10.97
C HIS A 66 26.10 3.46 -12.22
N TYR A 67 25.32 2.46 -12.63
CA TYR A 67 25.57 1.74 -13.88
C TYR A 67 25.48 2.66 -15.11
N LEU A 68 24.46 3.51 -15.19
CA LEU A 68 24.33 4.49 -16.28
C LEU A 68 25.45 5.53 -16.26
N ALA A 69 25.89 5.97 -15.07
CA ALA A 69 27.04 6.86 -14.92
C ALA A 69 28.35 6.20 -15.39
N ALA A 70 28.53 4.90 -15.16
CA ALA A 70 29.67 4.15 -15.69
C ALA A 70 29.66 4.13 -17.23
N LEU A 71 28.50 3.97 -17.88
CA LEU A 71 28.40 4.05 -19.34
C LEU A 71 28.73 5.44 -19.89
N ALA A 72 28.48 6.50 -19.12
CA ALA A 72 28.89 7.86 -19.50
C ALA A 72 30.43 8.00 -19.58
N SER A 73 31.19 7.15 -18.89
CA SER A 73 32.66 7.14 -19.04
C SER A 73 33.15 6.57 -20.37
N GLU A 74 32.33 5.73 -21.02
CA GLU A 74 32.61 5.19 -22.35
C GLU A 74 32.14 6.13 -23.48
N TYR A 75 31.43 7.21 -23.12
CA TYR A 75 30.87 8.13 -24.09
C TYR A 75 31.97 8.97 -24.77
N ASP A 76 32.16 8.76 -26.07
CA ASP A 76 33.01 9.60 -26.91
C ASP A 76 32.16 10.64 -27.68
N PRO A 77 32.17 11.93 -27.29
CA PRO A 77 31.45 12.98 -28.00
C PRO A 77 32.02 13.25 -29.39
N ALA A 78 33.28 12.90 -29.68
CA ALA A 78 33.88 13.13 -30.99
C ALA A 78 33.30 12.17 -32.05
N ALA A 79 32.86 10.98 -31.65
CA ALA A 79 32.25 10.00 -32.53
C ALA A 79 30.91 10.46 -33.14
N THR A 80 30.21 11.41 -32.51
CA THR A 80 28.94 11.96 -33.04
C THR A 80 29.16 13.01 -34.13
N ARG A 81 30.40 13.46 -34.33
CA ARG A 81 30.75 14.47 -35.33
C ARG A 81 30.76 13.86 -36.72
N MET A 82 29.92 14.38 -37.61
CA MET A 82 30.02 14.06 -39.03
C MET A 82 31.40 14.47 -39.59
N PRO A 83 31.99 13.68 -40.51
CA PRO A 83 33.23 14.06 -41.18
C PRO A 83 33.13 15.47 -41.76
N PHE A 84 34.20 16.27 -41.61
CA PHE A 84 34.32 17.65 -42.07
C PHE A 84 33.39 18.70 -41.42
N LYS A 85 32.59 18.33 -40.41
CA LYS A 85 31.83 19.30 -39.59
C LYS A 85 32.49 19.53 -38.23
N THR A 86 32.24 20.70 -37.64
CA THR A 86 32.66 21.04 -36.27
C THR A 86 31.82 20.27 -35.25
N LEU A 87 32.38 20.03 -34.06
CA LEU A 87 31.66 19.37 -32.97
C LEU A 87 30.63 20.31 -32.37
N GLU A 88 29.38 19.89 -32.28
CA GLU A 88 28.31 20.66 -31.64
C GLU A 88 28.45 20.63 -30.11
N PRO A 89 28.28 21.77 -29.40
CA PRO A 89 28.42 21.84 -27.95
C PRO A 89 27.35 21.03 -27.19
N LYS A 90 26.25 20.67 -27.84
CA LYS A 90 25.14 19.88 -27.28
C LYS A 90 25.57 18.48 -26.83
N TYR A 91 26.59 17.90 -27.45
CA TYR A 91 27.05 16.54 -27.18
C TYR A 91 28.18 16.50 -26.15
N ARG A 92 28.57 17.63 -25.56
CA ARG A 92 29.51 17.66 -24.45
C ARG A 92 28.72 17.45 -23.15
N PHE A 93 28.68 16.19 -22.69
CA PHE A 93 28.30 15.88 -21.31
C PHE A 93 29.32 16.47 -20.33
#